data_AF-A0A4Y2TAT1-F1
#
_entry.id   AF-A0A4Y2TAT1-F1
#
_cell.length_a   1.000
_cell.length_b   1.000
_cell.length_c   1.000
_cell.angle_alpha   90.00
_cell.angle_beta   90.00
_cell.angle_gamma   90.00
#
_symmetry.space_group_name_H-M   'P 1'
#
loop_
_entity.id
_entity.type
_entity.pdbx_description
1 polymer ?
#
loop_
_entity_poly.entity_id
_entity_poly.type
_entity_poly.pdbx_seq_one_letter_code
_entity_poly.pdbx_strand_id
1 'polypeptide(L)'
;MKQFVKALDKDGSCFAYIEKKLPQLSTEIIKAGIFDGPQIRQLIKDPSFVKLMNEVERKAWTSFVAVVGNFLGKRKAENYFELANEMLNSFKSLGCNMSIKVHFLHTHLDRFPENLGDTSEEQGERFHQDIKTMEDRYQGRWDTDMMADYCWSLKRDCSKIHSRISWKRSLRSVQ
;
A
#
# COMPACT_ATOMS: atom_id res chain seq x y z
N MET A 1 -2.47 -5.44 3.79
CA MET A 1 -3.69 -6.22 3.48
C MET A 1 -3.65 -7.00 2.16
N LYS A 2 -3.66 -6.35 0.99
CA LYS A 2 -3.72 -7.05 -0.33
C LYS A 2 -2.74 -8.22 -0.47
N GLN A 3 -1.45 -7.99 -0.22
CA GLN A 3 -0.42 -9.02 -0.35
C GLN A 3 -0.52 -10.13 0.71
N PHE A 4 -0.95 -9.79 1.92
CA PHE A 4 -1.23 -10.76 2.97
C PHE A 4 -2.33 -11.73 2.53
N VAL A 5 -3.49 -11.22 2.10
CA VAL A 5 -4.61 -12.08 1.66
C VAL A 5 -4.26 -12.90 0.42
N LYS A 6 -3.46 -12.35 -0.51
CA LYS A 6 -2.97 -13.11 -1.67
C LYS A 6 -2.10 -14.29 -1.28
N ALA A 7 -1.30 -14.17 -0.22
CA ALA A 7 -0.42 -15.24 0.25
C ALA A 7 -1.11 -16.28 1.17
N LEU A 8 -2.29 -15.98 1.73
CA LEU A 8 -3.03 -16.94 2.54
C LEU A 8 -3.39 -18.22 1.77
N ASP A 9 -3.48 -19.33 2.49
CA ASP A 9 -4.11 -20.55 1.98
C ASP A 9 -5.61 -20.27 1.71
N LYS A 10 -6.07 -20.54 0.47
CA LYS A 10 -7.45 -20.25 0.05
C LYS A 10 -8.45 -21.25 0.61
N ASP A 11 -7.98 -22.43 0.99
CA ASP A 11 -8.79 -23.46 1.63
C ASP A 11 -8.58 -23.43 3.17
N GLY A 12 -7.74 -22.51 3.65
CA GLY A 12 -7.38 -22.36 5.06
C GLY A 12 -8.43 -21.63 5.91
N SER A 13 -8.42 -21.91 7.21
CA SER A 13 -9.40 -21.34 8.15
C SER A 13 -9.34 -19.81 8.27
N CYS A 14 -8.15 -19.21 8.10
CA CYS A 14 -7.98 -17.76 8.07
C CYS A 14 -8.74 -17.13 6.89
N PHE A 15 -8.66 -17.71 5.69
CA PHE A 15 -9.34 -17.20 4.50
C PHE A 15 -10.86 -17.38 4.61
N ALA A 16 -11.31 -18.57 5.01
CA ALA A 16 -12.73 -18.85 5.25
C ALA A 16 -13.36 -17.90 6.30
N TYR A 17 -12.57 -17.47 7.30
CA TYR A 17 -13.05 -16.49 8.27
C TYR A 17 -13.29 -15.11 7.65
N ILE A 18 -12.43 -14.66 6.73
CA ILE A 18 -12.60 -13.38 6.04
C ILE A 18 -13.91 -13.40 5.25
N GLU A 19 -14.18 -14.48 4.52
CA GLU A 19 -15.43 -14.65 3.77
C GLU A 19 -16.66 -14.60 4.68
N LYS A 20 -16.61 -15.30 5.81
CA LYS A 20 -17.69 -15.27 6.81
C LYS A 20 -17.89 -13.89 7.44
N LYS A 21 -16.79 -13.17 7.70
CA LYS A 21 -16.82 -11.88 8.41
C LYS A 21 -17.27 -10.73 7.52
N LEU A 22 -17.00 -10.84 6.21
CA LEU A 22 -17.30 -9.84 5.21
C LEU A 22 -18.23 -10.43 4.13
N PRO A 23 -19.44 -10.88 4.48
CA PRO A 23 -20.36 -11.57 3.56
C PRO A 23 -20.82 -10.69 2.39
N GLN A 24 -20.64 -9.37 2.48
CA GLN A 24 -20.91 -8.42 1.40
C GLN A 24 -19.86 -8.45 0.28
N LEU A 25 -18.69 -9.06 0.50
CA LEU A 25 -17.65 -9.19 -0.50
C LEU A 25 -17.72 -10.57 -1.15
N SER A 26 -17.57 -10.62 -2.48
CA SER A 26 -17.43 -11.90 -3.17
C SER A 26 -16.07 -12.54 -2.89
N THR A 27 -16.00 -13.86 -3.04
CA THR A 27 -14.74 -14.61 -2.91
C THR A 27 -13.65 -14.07 -3.84
N GLU A 28 -14.00 -13.63 -5.06
CA GLU A 28 -13.05 -13.07 -6.03
C GLU A 28 -12.45 -11.75 -5.56
N ILE A 29 -13.27 -10.87 -4.97
CA ILE A 29 -12.83 -9.59 -4.39
C ILE A 29 -11.85 -9.85 -3.23
N ILE A 30 -12.19 -10.81 -2.37
CA ILE A 30 -11.33 -11.24 -1.25
C ILE A 30 -10.03 -11.84 -1.78
N LYS A 31 -10.07 -12.77 -2.75
CA LYS A 31 -8.87 -13.36 -3.39
C LYS A 31 -7.98 -12.29 -4.04
N ALA A 32 -8.58 -11.27 -4.65
CA ALA A 32 -7.85 -10.15 -5.23
C ALA A 32 -7.21 -9.23 -4.17
N GLY A 33 -7.62 -9.36 -2.91
CA GLY A 33 -7.12 -8.57 -1.79
C GLY A 33 -7.68 -7.14 -1.78
N ILE A 34 -8.89 -6.95 -2.30
CA ILE A 34 -9.54 -5.64 -2.45
C ILE A 34 -10.38 -5.39 -1.19
N PHE A 35 -9.92 -4.46 -0.35
CA PHE A 35 -10.59 -4.05 0.88
C PHE A 35 -10.51 -2.54 1.04
N ASP A 36 -11.55 -1.94 1.62
CA ASP A 36 -11.52 -0.55 2.04
C ASP A 36 -10.94 -0.38 3.45
N GLY A 37 -10.68 0.86 3.85
CA GLY A 37 -10.17 1.20 5.18
C GLY A 37 -11.05 0.64 6.32
N PRO A 38 -12.37 0.86 6.33
CA PRO A 38 -13.30 0.30 7.31
C PRO A 38 -13.22 -1.22 7.47
N GLN A 39 -13.21 -1.98 6.38
CA GLN A 39 -13.11 -3.44 6.37
C GLN A 39 -11.80 -3.93 6.98
N ILE A 40 -10.67 -3.27 6.63
CA ILE A 40 -9.36 -3.58 7.22
C ILE A 40 -9.40 -3.31 8.73
N ARG A 41 -9.89 -2.14 9.16
CA ARG A 41 -10.00 -1.77 10.58
C ARG A 41 -10.90 -2.75 11.36
N GLN A 42 -11.96 -3.27 10.73
CA GLN A 42 -12.84 -4.28 11.33
C GLN A 42 -12.08 -5.57 11.64
N LEU A 43 -11.26 -6.05 10.70
CA LEU A 43 -10.43 -7.25 10.89
C LEU A 43 -9.32 -7.03 11.92
N ILE A 44 -8.68 -5.85 11.93
CA ILE A 44 -7.64 -5.50 12.92
C ILE A 44 -8.20 -5.54 14.35
N LYS A 45 -9.44 -5.10 14.54
CA LYS A 45 -10.10 -5.07 15.85
C LYS A 45 -10.67 -6.42 16.30
N ASP A 46 -10.63 -7.45 15.46
CA ASP A 46 -11.23 -8.75 15.77
C ASP A 46 -10.18 -9.75 16.31
N PRO A 47 -10.14 -9.98 17.64
CA PRO A 47 -9.20 -10.95 18.21
C PRO A 47 -9.50 -12.39 17.79
N SER A 48 -10.72 -12.69 17.35
CA SER A 48 -11.10 -14.03 16.89
C SER A 48 -10.43 -14.36 15.56
N PHE A 49 -10.17 -13.35 14.73
CA PHE A 49 -9.48 -13.53 13.46
C PHE A 49 -8.05 -14.06 13.68
N VAL A 50 -7.33 -13.50 14.65
CA VAL A 50 -5.96 -13.91 14.98
C VAL A 50 -5.89 -15.34 15.52
N LYS A 51 -6.94 -15.82 16.20
CA LYS A 51 -6.99 -17.17 16.77
C LYS A 51 -6.97 -18.27 15.71
N LEU A 52 -7.46 -17.98 14.50
CA LEU A 52 -7.56 -18.93 13.40
C LEU A 52 -6.31 -18.98 12.52
N MET A 53 -5.34 -18.10 12.76
CA MET A 53 -4.10 -18.05 12.00
C MET A 53 -3.10 -19.10 12.49
N ASN A 54 -2.41 -19.73 11.54
CA ASN A 54 -1.19 -20.48 11.84
C ASN A 54 -0.06 -19.54 12.29
N GLU A 55 1.08 -20.09 12.71
CA GLU A 55 2.19 -19.28 13.25
C GLU A 55 2.73 -18.24 12.25
N VAL A 56 2.89 -18.63 10.98
CA VAL A 56 3.45 -17.76 9.93
C VAL A 56 2.47 -16.65 9.57
N GLU A 57 1.20 -16.99 9.38
CA GLU A 57 0.12 -16.03 9.15
C GLU A 57 -0.02 -15.05 10.30
N ARG A 58 0.01 -15.55 11.54
CA ARG A 58 -0.12 -14.75 12.75
C ARG A 58 1.03 -13.75 12.86
N LYS A 59 2.27 -14.19 12.65
CA LYS A 59 3.44 -13.32 12.71
C LYS A 59 3.39 -12.22 11.65
N ALA A 60 2.99 -12.56 10.43
CA ALA A 60 2.77 -11.57 9.36
C ALA A 60 1.64 -10.60 9.71
N TRP A 61 0.53 -11.09 10.26
CA TRP A 61 -0.59 -10.24 10.67
C TRP A 61 -0.23 -9.30 11.82
N THR A 62 0.39 -9.80 12.89
CA THR A 62 0.73 -8.98 14.06
C THR A 62 1.74 -7.89 13.72
N SER A 63 2.76 -8.20 12.92
CA SER A 63 3.71 -7.20 12.43
C SER A 63 3.05 -6.16 11.52
N PHE A 64 2.11 -6.57 10.66
CA PHE A 64 1.29 -5.63 9.88
C PHE A 64 0.46 -4.69 10.78
N VAL A 65 -0.24 -5.24 11.78
CA VAL A 65 -1.02 -4.46 12.74
C VAL A 65 -0.13 -3.49 13.52
N ALA A 66 1.07 -3.92 13.91
CA ALA A 66 2.03 -3.08 14.60
C ALA A 66 2.46 -1.88 13.74
N VAL A 67 2.74 -2.09 12.44
CA VAL A 67 3.05 -1.01 11.50
C VAL A 67 1.87 -0.05 11.33
N VAL A 68 0.64 -0.57 11.20
CA VAL A 68 -0.56 0.28 11.07
C VAL A 68 -0.76 1.15 12.31
N GLY A 69 -0.58 0.60 13.51
CA GLY A 69 -0.80 1.31 14.77
C GLY A 69 0.30 2.29 15.15
N ASN A 70 1.56 1.93 14.89
CA ASN A 70 2.74 2.63 15.42
C ASN A 70 3.54 3.38 14.34
N PHE A 71 3.27 3.18 13.06
CA PHE A 71 3.92 3.94 11.99
C PHE A 71 2.90 4.74 11.18
N LEU A 72 1.88 4.07 10.64
CA LEU A 72 0.87 4.69 9.77
C LEU A 72 -0.28 5.38 10.53
N GLY A 73 -0.19 5.40 11.86
CA GLY A 73 -1.17 6.00 12.74
C GLY A 73 -0.92 7.49 13.03
N LYS A 74 -1.46 7.96 14.16
CA LYS A 74 -1.32 9.36 14.60
C LYS A 74 0.09 9.75 15.02
N ARG A 75 0.91 8.79 15.45
CA ARG A 75 2.29 9.05 15.85
C ARG A 75 3.18 7.96 15.27
N LYS A 76 4.22 8.39 14.56
CA LYS A 76 5.34 7.56 14.15
C LYS A 76 6.18 7.22 15.38
N ALA A 77 6.26 5.94 15.73
CA ALA A 77 7.10 5.44 16.80
C ALA A 77 8.58 5.57 16.43
N GLU A 78 9.45 5.76 17.42
CA GLU A 78 10.90 5.90 17.20
C GLU A 78 11.50 4.67 16.52
N ASN A 79 10.98 3.48 16.84
CA ASN A 79 11.40 2.20 16.25
C ASN A 79 10.65 1.81 14.96
N TYR A 80 10.08 2.77 14.22
CA TYR A 80 9.31 2.51 13.00
C TYR A 80 10.09 1.68 11.95
N PHE A 81 11.41 1.88 11.86
CA PHE A 81 12.27 1.15 10.92
C PHE A 81 12.32 -0.36 11.25
N GLU A 82 12.43 -0.69 12.53
CA GLU A 82 12.44 -2.07 13.01
C GLU A 82 11.09 -2.75 12.77
N LEU A 83 10.00 -2.05 13.09
CA LEU A 83 8.63 -2.53 12.84
C LEU A 83 8.39 -2.80 11.35
N ALA A 84 8.83 -1.89 10.48
CA ALA A 84 8.69 -2.06 9.03
C ALA A 84 9.51 -3.26 8.53
N ASN A 85 10.76 -3.41 8.97
CA ASN A 85 11.59 -4.55 8.58
C ASN A 85 11.05 -5.88 9.10
N GLU A 86 10.52 -5.92 10.32
CA GLU A 86 9.89 -7.11 10.88
C GLU A 86 8.66 -7.52 10.05
N MET A 87 7.83 -6.56 9.64
CA MET A 87 6.69 -6.81 8.75
C MET A 87 7.15 -7.36 7.40
N LEU A 88 8.18 -6.76 6.79
CA LEU A 88 8.69 -7.21 5.49
C LEU A 88 9.26 -8.63 5.55
N ASN A 89 10.01 -8.95 6.60
CA ASN A 89 10.55 -10.29 6.82
C ASN A 89 9.46 -11.32 7.05
N SER A 90 8.42 -10.96 7.81
CA SER A 90 7.28 -11.84 8.07
C SER A 90 6.44 -12.04 6.82
N PHE A 91 6.25 -11.01 6.00
CA PHE A 91 5.58 -11.09 4.70
C PHE A 91 6.35 -11.98 3.73
N LYS A 92 7.68 -11.83 3.66
CA LYS A 92 8.54 -12.71 2.88
C LYS A 92 8.40 -14.17 3.32
N SER A 93 8.36 -14.43 4.63
CA SER A 93 8.21 -15.78 5.19
C SER A 93 6.83 -16.39 4.88
N LEU A 94 5.79 -15.58 4.83
CA LEU A 94 4.44 -16.00 4.40
C LEU A 94 4.36 -16.25 2.88
N GLY A 95 5.35 -15.83 2.09
CA GLY A 95 5.31 -15.92 0.63
C GLY A 95 4.59 -14.75 -0.05
N CYS A 96 4.48 -13.60 0.62
CA CYS A 96 3.96 -12.39 -0.01
C CYS A 96 4.93 -11.86 -1.07
N ASN A 97 4.39 -11.47 -2.23
CA ASN A 97 5.13 -10.74 -3.24
C ASN A 97 5.32 -9.27 -2.82
N MET A 98 6.47 -8.69 -3.21
CA MET A 98 6.73 -7.27 -3.06
C MET A 98 5.85 -6.47 -4.03
N SER A 99 4.85 -5.76 -3.51
CA SER A 99 4.09 -4.81 -4.34
C SER A 99 4.79 -3.45 -4.39
N ILE A 100 4.40 -2.62 -5.36
CA ILE A 100 4.88 -1.23 -5.42
C ILE A 100 4.60 -0.46 -4.12
N LYS A 101 3.45 -0.69 -3.46
CA LYS A 101 3.16 -0.07 -2.16
C LYS A 101 4.13 -0.51 -1.06
N VAL A 102 4.46 -1.81 -1.02
CA VAL A 102 5.38 -2.36 -0.02
C VAL A 102 6.82 -1.88 -0.29
N HIS A 103 7.20 -1.81 -1.57
CA HIS A 103 8.48 -1.26 -1.99
C HIS A 103 8.58 0.24 -1.64
N PHE A 104 7.57 1.04 -2.00
CA PHE A 104 7.52 2.47 -1.69
C PHE A 104 7.62 2.71 -0.19
N LEU A 105 6.88 1.92 0.61
CA LEU A 105 6.95 1.97 2.06
C LEU A 105 8.39 1.74 2.54
N HIS A 106 9.03 0.65 2.12
CA HIS A 106 10.40 0.29 2.50
C HIS A 106 11.46 1.33 2.07
N THR A 107 11.40 1.80 0.82
CA THR A 107 12.40 2.70 0.24
C THR A 107 12.32 4.13 0.78
N HIS A 108 11.17 4.52 1.34
CA HIS A 108 10.91 5.91 1.77
C HIS A 108 10.42 6.03 3.21
N LEU A 109 10.73 5.06 4.09
CA LEU A 109 10.32 5.07 5.50
C LEU A 109 10.67 6.39 6.22
N ASP A 110 11.83 6.95 5.90
CA ASP A 110 12.38 8.19 6.47
C ASP A 110 11.62 9.46 6.03
N ARG A 111 10.99 9.42 4.84
CA ARG A 111 10.29 10.56 4.25
C ARG A 111 8.87 10.77 4.77
N PHE A 112 8.34 9.83 5.55
CA PHE A 112 7.00 9.97 6.12
C PHE A 112 6.99 11.00 7.26
N PRO A 113 5.99 11.91 7.31
CA PRO A 113 5.83 12.85 8.42
C PRO A 113 5.62 12.12 9.75
N GLU A 114 5.83 12.82 10.86
CA GLU A 114 5.65 12.26 12.21
C GLU A 114 4.21 11.88 12.53
N ASN A 115 3.23 12.57 11.93
CA ASN A 115 1.81 12.27 12.08
C ASN A 115 1.18 12.00 10.72
N LEU A 116 0.86 10.73 10.46
CA LEU A 116 0.13 10.31 9.26
C LEU A 116 -1.38 10.28 9.49
N GLY A 117 -1.83 10.17 10.74
CA GLY A 117 -3.25 10.23 11.10
C GLY A 117 -3.90 11.58 10.79
N ASP A 118 -3.11 12.65 10.69
CA ASP A 118 -3.59 13.99 10.30
C ASP A 118 -3.65 14.18 8.78
N THR A 119 -3.08 13.25 8.00
CA THR A 119 -3.28 13.28 6.55
C THR A 119 -4.73 12.90 6.24
N SER A 120 -5.40 13.69 5.39
CA SER A 120 -6.78 13.40 4.98
C SER A 120 -6.87 11.99 4.40
N GLU A 121 -7.90 11.23 4.78
CA GLU A 121 -8.18 9.93 4.16
C GLU A 121 -8.25 10.03 2.62
N GLU A 122 -8.65 11.20 2.09
CA GLU A 122 -8.65 11.51 0.66
C GLU A 122 -7.26 11.39 0.01
N GLN A 123 -6.19 11.84 0.68
CA GLN A 123 -4.83 11.77 0.14
C GLN A 123 -4.32 10.32 0.11
N GLY A 124 -4.61 9.56 1.16
CA GLY A 124 -4.32 8.13 1.21
C GLY A 124 -5.09 7.34 0.14
N GLU A 125 -6.36 7.67 -0.05
CA GLU A 125 -7.21 7.04 -1.05
C GLU A 125 -6.78 7.40 -2.48
N ARG A 126 -6.40 8.66 -2.73
CA ARG A 126 -5.83 9.07 -4.02
C ARG A 126 -4.54 8.33 -4.34
N PHE A 127 -3.63 8.19 -3.37
CA PHE A 127 -2.44 7.34 -3.52
C PHE A 127 -2.83 5.90 -3.86
N HIS A 128 -3.87 5.35 -3.24
CA HIS A 128 -4.33 4.00 -3.56
C HIS A 128 -4.88 3.86 -4.98
N GLN A 129 -5.60 4.85 -5.48
CA GLN A 129 -6.15 4.89 -6.85
C GLN A 129 -5.06 5.06 -7.90
N ASP A 130 -4.11 5.97 -7.68
CA ASP A 130 -2.99 6.19 -8.60
C ASP A 130 -2.14 4.91 -8.72
N ILE A 131 -1.81 4.29 -7.59
CA ILE A 131 -1.06 3.04 -7.60
C ILE A 131 -1.83 1.90 -8.26
N LYS A 132 -3.15 1.81 -8.05
CA LYS A 132 -3.97 0.82 -8.76
C LYS A 132 -3.87 1.02 -10.27
N THR A 133 -3.95 2.27 -10.73
CA THR A 133 -3.80 2.62 -12.15
C THR A 133 -2.42 2.25 -12.70
N MET A 134 -1.36 2.46 -11.92
CA MET A 134 -0.01 2.05 -12.29
C MET A 134 0.13 0.52 -12.32
N GLU A 135 -0.39 -0.20 -11.31
CA GLU A 135 -0.40 -1.66 -11.30
C GLU A 135 -1.14 -2.22 -12.53
N ASP A 136 -2.29 -1.66 -12.90
CA ASP A 136 -3.06 -2.12 -14.07
C ASP A 136 -2.33 -1.84 -15.39
N ARG A 137 -1.74 -0.64 -15.56
CA ARG A 137 -1.01 -0.25 -16.79
C ARG A 137 0.19 -1.15 -17.08
N TYR A 138 0.90 -1.58 -16.04
CA TYR A 138 2.12 -2.39 -16.15
C TYR A 138 1.88 -3.86 -15.80
N GLN A 139 0.62 -4.30 -15.72
CA GLN A 139 0.24 -5.70 -15.46
C GLN A 139 0.82 -6.26 -14.14
N GLY A 140 0.91 -5.40 -13.13
CA GLY A 140 1.44 -5.72 -11.81
C GLY A 140 2.97 -5.89 -11.76
N ARG A 141 3.68 -5.66 -12.87
CA ARG A 141 5.15 -5.65 -12.86
C ARG A 141 5.64 -4.32 -12.28
N TRP A 142 6.60 -4.41 -11.37
CA TRP A 142 7.33 -3.24 -10.92
C TRP A 142 8.62 -3.12 -11.73
N ASP A 143 8.86 -1.94 -12.31
CA ASP A 143 10.13 -1.57 -12.94
C ASP A 143 10.48 -0.10 -12.62
N THR A 144 11.70 0.30 -12.98
CA THR A 144 12.16 1.67 -12.75
C THR A 144 11.35 2.68 -13.59
N ASP A 145 10.89 2.25 -14.76
CA ASP A 145 10.11 3.08 -15.69
C ASP A 145 8.72 3.41 -15.13
N MET A 146 8.07 2.46 -14.47
CA MET A 146 6.82 2.65 -13.74
C MET A 146 6.98 3.73 -12.66
N MET A 147 8.06 3.66 -11.88
CA MET A 147 8.31 4.66 -10.84
C MET A 147 8.58 6.04 -11.45
N ALA A 148 9.34 6.10 -12.54
CA ALA A 148 9.59 7.35 -13.27
C ALA A 148 8.28 7.96 -13.81
N ASP A 149 7.43 7.14 -14.42
CA ASP A 149 6.11 7.56 -14.92
C ASP A 149 5.19 8.01 -13.79
N TYR A 150 5.22 7.35 -12.64
CA TYR A 150 4.43 7.74 -11.47
C TYR A 150 4.89 9.10 -10.91
N CYS A 151 6.21 9.27 -10.75
CA CYS A 151 6.76 10.56 -10.34
C CYS A 151 6.43 11.67 -11.37
N TRP A 152 6.43 11.33 -12.66
CA TRP A 152 6.08 12.26 -13.73
C TRP A 152 4.59 12.64 -13.70
N SER A 153 3.68 11.69 -13.44
CA SER A 153 2.24 11.98 -13.30
C SER A 153 1.99 12.88 -12.10
N LEU A 154 2.63 12.62 -10.96
CA LEU A 154 2.54 13.48 -9.78
C LEU A 154 3.02 14.91 -10.08
N LYS A 155 4.16 15.06 -10.77
CA LYS A 155 4.70 16.39 -11.14
C LYS A 155 3.79 17.16 -12.08
N ARG A 156 3.15 16.48 -13.04
CA ARG A 156 2.16 17.08 -13.94
C ARG A 156 0.92 17.51 -13.18
N ASP A 157 0.43 16.69 -12.26
CA ASP A 157 -0.85 16.93 -11.60
C ASP A 157 -0.74 17.89 -10.41
N CYS A 158 0.47 18.08 -9.85
CA CYS A 158 0.79 19.17 -8.91
C CYS A 158 0.80 20.57 -9.58
N SER A 159 0.79 20.65 -10.91
CA SER A 159 0.93 21.92 -11.64
C SER A 159 -0.38 22.70 -11.85
N LYS A 160 -1.17 22.90 -10.79
CA LYS A 160 -2.12 24.04 -10.77
C LYS A 160 -1.43 25.40 -10.60
N ILE A 161 -0.10 25.42 -10.41
CA ILE A 161 0.75 26.61 -10.47
C ILE A 161 1.85 26.33 -11.50
N HIS A 162 1.57 26.41 -12.80
CA HIS A 162 2.58 26.76 -13.80
C HIS A 162 1.87 27.20 -15.08
N SER A 163 1.88 28.51 -15.33
CA SER A 163 1.61 29.03 -16.66
C SER A 163 2.65 28.44 -17.63
N ARG A 164 2.20 27.99 -18.80
CA ARG A 164 3.09 27.55 -19.89
C ARG A 164 3.96 28.74 -20.31
N ILE A 165 5.22 28.78 -19.89
CA ILE A 165 6.20 29.65 -20.55
C ILE A 165 6.69 28.90 -21.78
N SER A 166 6.12 29.24 -22.93
CA SER A 166 6.67 28.82 -24.22
C SER A 166 7.83 29.74 -24.58
N TRP A 167 9.05 29.20 -24.58
CA TRP A 167 10.15 29.87 -25.25
C TRP A 167 9.97 29.65 -26.74
N LYS A 168 9.37 30.61 -27.44
CA LYS A 168 9.46 30.67 -28.90
C LYS A 168 10.94 30.77 -29.25
N ARG A 169 11.52 29.71 -29.81
CA ARG A 169 12.81 29.81 -30.49
C ARG A 169 12.58 30.74 -31.69
N SER A 170 13.02 31.99 -31.61
CA SER A 170 13.15 32.79 -32.82
C SER A 170 14.37 32.26 -33.56
N LEU A 171 14.14 31.76 -34.78
CA LEU A 171 15.22 31.58 -35.73
C LEU A 171 15.70 32.98 -36.08
N ARG A 172 16.88 33.37 -35.57
CA ARG A 172 17.62 34.48 -36.16
C ARG A 172 18.13 33.97 -37.51
N SER A 173 17.62 34.55 -38.59
CA SER A 173 18.28 34.47 -39.89
C SER A 173 19.70 35.02 -39.72
N VAL A 174 20.68 34.16 -39.98
CA VAL A 174 22.07 34.57 -40.13
C VAL A 174 22.22 35.02 -41.58
N GLN A 175 22.36 36.34 -41.73
CA GLN A 175 22.71 37.16 -42.91
C GLN A 175 22.02 36.85 -44.24
#